data_AF-A0A3M0WRE1-F1
#
_entry.id   AF-A0A3M0WRE1-F1
#
_cell.length_a   1.000
_cell.length_b   1.000
_cell.length_c   1.000
_cell.angle_alpha   90.00
_cell.angle_beta   90.00
_cell.angle_gamma   90.00
#
_symmetry.space_group_name_H-M   'P 1'
#
loop_
_entity.id
_entity.type
_entity.pdbx_description
1 polymer ?
#
loop_
_entity_poly.entity_id
_entity_poly.type
_entity_poly.pdbx_seq_one_letter_code
_entity_poly.pdbx_strand_id
1 'polypeptide(L)'
;MIGRRFWLAGAALLAASPAAASEAPWYSIENPHTVEWVGFLIFVAVLIYFKVPQVVARMLDQRAESIRRELDEARSIREEAQALLASVERKLREAAQKREDMIARAREDARLAAEQAKADLQKMVERRIRTAEEQIAAAEEAALKEVRNRAVEIAVAAAAEVIRERMTAKDANALIEQSIETVGRQLH
;
A
#
# COMPACT_ATOMS: atom_id res chain seq x y z
N MET A 1 134.63 32.15 43.98
CA MET A 1 133.65 33.27 44.03
C MET A 1 132.26 32.65 44.08
N ILE A 2 131.76 32.26 45.26
CA ILE A 2 131.10 33.05 46.31
C ILE A 2 129.74 33.60 45.85
N GLY A 3 128.68 33.00 46.38
CA GLY A 3 127.28 33.39 46.20
C GLY A 3 126.37 32.41 46.93
N ARG A 4 126.53 32.34 48.26
CA ARG A 4 125.87 31.38 49.16
C ARG A 4 124.53 31.95 49.63
N ARG A 5 123.47 31.16 49.41
CA ARG A 5 122.33 30.77 50.29
C ARG A 5 121.82 31.80 51.30
N PHE A 6 120.49 31.87 51.44
CA PHE A 6 119.63 32.01 52.64
C PHE A 6 118.37 32.77 52.21
N TRP A 7 117.12 32.45 52.56
CA TRP A 7 116.47 31.40 53.34
C TRP A 7 114.96 31.65 53.12
N LEU A 8 114.12 30.61 53.15
CA LEU A 8 112.87 30.53 53.92
C LEU A 8 112.02 29.36 53.42
N ALA A 9 111.77 28.46 54.36
CA ALA A 9 110.93 27.29 54.24
C ALA A 9 109.45 27.65 54.04
N GLY A 10 108.73 26.81 53.30
CA GLY A 10 107.29 26.96 53.09
C GLY A 10 106.66 25.69 52.51
N ALA A 11 106.39 24.74 53.41
CA ALA A 11 105.27 23.79 53.40
C ALA A 11 104.89 23.08 52.08
N ALA A 12 105.14 21.77 52.10
CA ALA A 12 104.43 20.79 51.32
C ALA A 12 102.93 20.71 51.71
N LEU A 13 102.14 20.27 50.72
CA LEU A 13 100.71 19.91 50.71
C LEU A 13 99.67 21.00 50.37
N LEU A 14 98.85 20.62 49.37
CA LEU A 14 97.50 21.09 49.02
C LEU A 14 97.37 22.26 48.04
N ALA A 15 97.42 21.93 46.75
CA ALA A 15 96.32 22.28 45.83
C ALA A 15 96.37 21.35 44.62
N ALA A 16 95.53 20.31 44.66
CA ALA A 16 95.10 19.61 43.45
C ALA A 16 94.46 20.66 42.52
N SER A 17 95.13 20.99 41.42
CA SER A 17 94.53 21.73 40.31
C SER A 17 93.82 20.75 39.38
N PRO A 18 92.48 20.81 39.26
CA PRO A 18 91.74 20.05 38.27
C PRO A 18 91.64 20.88 36.99
N ALA A 19 92.66 20.83 36.12
CA ALA A 19 92.57 21.54 34.84
C ALA A 19 93.59 21.03 33.81
N ALA A 20 93.55 19.74 33.52
CA ALA A 20 93.84 19.19 32.19
C ALA A 20 93.36 17.75 32.20
N ALA A 21 92.03 17.60 32.23
CA ALA A 21 91.38 16.35 31.91
C ALA A 21 91.82 15.95 30.51
N SER A 22 92.76 15.01 30.40
CA SER A 22 92.84 14.15 29.22
C SER A 22 91.44 13.57 29.07
N GLU A 23 90.76 13.87 27.95
CA GLU A 23 89.41 13.43 27.66
C GLU A 23 89.22 11.99 28.14
N ALA A 24 88.51 11.84 29.25
CA ALA A 24 88.23 10.52 29.79
C ALA A 24 87.56 9.75 28.65
N PRO A 25 87.99 8.51 28.36
CA PRO A 25 87.38 7.72 27.30
C PRO A 25 85.87 7.80 27.48
N TRP A 26 85.14 7.92 26.38
CA TRP A 26 83.68 8.10 26.39
C TRP A 26 82.90 6.98 27.11
N TYR A 27 83.59 5.94 27.59
CA TYR A 27 83.09 4.83 28.41
C TYR A 27 83.39 4.93 29.92
N SER A 28 83.99 6.02 30.42
CA SER A 28 84.29 6.14 31.86
C SER A 28 83.00 6.24 32.68
N ILE A 29 82.87 5.41 33.73
CA ILE A 29 81.72 5.36 34.65
C ILE A 29 81.58 6.67 35.46
N GLU A 30 82.63 7.49 35.48
CA GLU A 30 82.62 8.82 36.11
C GLU A 30 81.88 9.88 35.27
N ASN A 31 81.57 9.61 33.99
CA ASN A 31 80.76 10.48 33.15
C ASN A 31 79.26 10.16 33.33
N PRO A 32 78.43 11.07 33.88
CA PRO A 32 77.01 10.85 34.15
C PRO A 32 76.23 10.41 32.90
N HIS A 33 76.60 10.95 31.74
CA HIS A 33 76.00 10.62 30.46
C HIS A 33 76.11 9.13 30.10
N THR A 34 77.20 8.45 30.46
CA THR A 34 77.38 7.02 30.14
C THR A 34 76.39 6.15 30.91
N VAL A 35 76.17 6.47 32.18
CA VAL A 35 75.21 5.77 33.04
C VAL A 35 73.77 6.04 32.60
N GLU A 36 73.46 7.27 32.16
CA GLU A 36 72.17 7.64 31.57
C GLU A 36 71.86 6.85 30.29
N TRP A 37 72.82 6.75 29.36
CA TRP A 37 72.65 5.98 28.12
C TRP A 37 72.52 4.47 28.37
N VAL A 38 73.31 3.92 29.29
CA VAL A 38 73.19 2.50 29.68
C VAL A 38 71.85 2.23 30.35
N GLY A 39 71.39 3.11 31.24
CA GLY A 39 70.06 3.03 31.86
C GLY A 39 68.92 3.12 30.83
N PHE A 40 69.02 4.06 29.87
CA PHE A 40 68.06 4.18 28.77
C PHE A 40 68.03 2.93 27.89
N LEU A 41 69.20 2.36 27.56
CA LEU A 41 69.28 1.16 26.75
C LEU A 41 68.70 -0.06 27.47
N ILE A 42 68.95 -0.22 28.76
CA ILE A 42 68.33 -1.26 29.59
C ILE A 42 66.80 -1.06 29.63
N PHE A 43 66.32 0.18 29.82
CA PHE A 43 64.89 0.49 29.80
C PHE A 43 64.23 0.13 28.46
N VAL A 44 64.86 0.49 27.33
CA VAL A 44 64.38 0.12 25.99
C VAL A 44 64.41 -1.40 25.79
N ALA A 45 65.47 -2.09 26.25
CA ALA A 45 65.56 -3.54 26.20
C ALA A 45 64.44 -4.21 27.00
N VAL A 46 64.11 -3.68 28.19
CA VAL A 46 62.97 -4.15 29.00
C VAL A 46 61.65 -3.90 28.27
N LEU A 47 61.43 -2.74 27.66
CA LEU A 47 60.21 -2.46 26.88
C LEU A 47 60.04 -3.39 25.68
N ILE A 48 61.12 -3.71 24.98
CA ILE A 48 61.14 -4.66 23.87
C ILE A 48 60.90 -6.09 24.37
N TYR A 49 61.54 -6.48 25.48
CA TYR A 49 61.36 -7.78 26.11
C TYR A 49 59.90 -8.02 26.54
N PHE A 50 59.26 -7.02 27.15
CA PHE A 50 57.84 -7.03 27.50
C PHE A 50 56.90 -6.74 26.32
N LYS A 51 57.42 -6.60 25.09
CA LYS A 51 56.64 -6.44 23.85
C LYS A 51 55.67 -5.27 23.84
N VAL A 52 55.94 -4.22 24.61
CA VAL A 52 55.09 -3.02 24.68
C VAL A 52 54.82 -2.41 23.29
N PRO A 53 55.81 -2.29 22.38
CA PRO A 53 55.57 -1.77 21.03
C PRO A 53 54.59 -2.62 20.22
N GLN A 54 54.63 -3.95 20.38
CA GLN A 54 53.72 -4.86 19.67
C GLN A 54 52.28 -4.74 20.19
N VAL A 55 52.09 -4.53 21.51
CA VAL A 55 50.76 -4.32 22.09
C VAL A 55 50.14 -3.03 21.58
N VAL A 56 50.91 -1.93 21.55
CA VAL A 56 50.44 -0.64 21.02
C VAL A 56 50.09 -0.75 19.54
N ALA A 57 50.94 -1.39 18.73
CA ALA A 57 50.65 -1.63 17.31
C ALA A 57 49.34 -2.42 17.11
N ARG A 58 49.16 -3.51 17.86
CA ARG A 58 47.92 -4.31 17.81
C ARG A 58 46.67 -3.51 18.19
N MET A 59 46.76 -2.64 19.21
CA MET A 59 45.62 -1.79 19.60
C MET A 59 45.26 -0.78 18.51
N LEU A 60 46.26 -0.21 17.84
CA LEU A 60 46.05 0.69 16.71
C LEU A 60 45.47 -0.05 15.51
N ASP A 61 45.97 -1.24 15.20
CA ASP A 61 45.43 -2.10 14.13
C ASP A 61 43.99 -2.49 14.41
N GLN A 62 43.66 -2.89 15.64
CA GLN A 62 42.29 -3.24 16.04
C GLN A 62 41.34 -2.05 15.92
N ARG A 63 41.79 -0.84 16.29
CA ARG A 63 41.00 0.39 16.09
C ARG A 63 40.81 0.68 14.61
N ALA A 64 41.85 0.58 13.79
CA ALA A 64 41.77 0.78 12.36
C ALA A 64 40.81 -0.23 11.71
N GLU A 65 40.82 -1.49 12.16
CA GLU A 65 39.90 -2.51 11.69
C GLU A 65 38.45 -2.24 12.11
N SER A 66 38.20 -1.82 13.36
CA SER A 66 36.85 -1.40 13.81
C SER A 66 36.31 -0.26 12.96
N ILE A 67 37.10 0.79 12.74
CA ILE A 67 36.70 1.95 11.93
C ILE A 67 36.42 1.52 10.49
N ARG A 68 37.23 0.63 9.91
CA ARG A 68 36.96 0.09 8.57
C ARG A 68 35.63 -0.66 8.53
N ARG A 69 35.38 -1.54 9.49
CA ARG A 69 34.11 -2.29 9.58
C ARG A 69 32.91 -1.37 9.72
N GLU A 70 32.97 -0.36 10.59
CA GLU A 70 31.92 0.63 10.77
C GLU A 70 31.67 1.46 9.50
N LEU A 71 32.74 1.84 8.78
CA LEU A 71 32.61 2.56 7.51
C LEU A 71 32.02 1.69 6.41
N ASP A 72 32.38 0.41 6.35
CA ASP A 72 31.84 -0.54 5.37
C ASP A 72 30.37 -0.85 5.67
N GLU A 73 29.99 -1.01 6.94
CA GLU A 73 28.60 -1.15 7.36
C GLU A 73 27.78 0.10 7.03
N ALA A 74 28.29 1.30 7.33
CA ALA A 74 27.63 2.56 6.98
C ALA A 74 27.45 2.71 5.46
N ARG A 75 28.42 2.24 4.66
CA ARG A 75 28.30 2.19 3.18
C ARG A 75 27.22 1.22 2.74
N SER A 76 27.18 0.00 3.29
CA SER A 76 26.13 -0.99 2.99
C SER A 76 24.75 -0.45 3.29
N ILE A 77 24.55 0.13 4.48
CA ILE A 77 23.27 0.73 4.90
C ILE A 77 22.86 1.85 3.93
N ARG A 78 23.81 2.68 3.49
CA ARG A 78 23.54 3.75 2.53
C ARG A 78 23.11 3.20 1.18
N GLU A 79 23.78 2.15 0.69
CA GLU A 79 23.43 1.50 -0.57
C GLU A 79 22.06 0.83 -0.50
N GLU A 80 21.75 0.15 0.60
CA GLU A 80 20.43 -0.45 0.85
C GLU A 80 19.34 0.62 0.93
N ALA A 81 19.58 1.74 1.61
CA ALA A 81 18.63 2.84 1.69
C ALA A 81 18.37 3.47 0.30
N GLN A 82 19.41 3.62 -0.52
CA GLN A 82 19.28 4.10 -1.90
C GLN A 82 18.49 3.11 -2.77
N ALA A 83 18.78 1.81 -2.65
CA ALA A 83 18.05 0.77 -3.35
C ALA A 83 16.57 0.71 -2.94
N LEU A 84 16.30 0.85 -1.64
CA LEU A 84 14.94 0.90 -1.10
C LEU A 84 14.19 2.12 -1.62
N LEU A 85 14.80 3.31 -1.59
CA LEU A 85 14.22 4.54 -2.12
C LEU A 85 13.85 4.39 -3.60
N ALA A 86 14.79 3.90 -4.42
CA ALA A 86 14.54 3.63 -5.84
C ALA A 86 13.44 2.59 -6.06
N SER A 87 13.31 1.60 -5.18
CA SER A 87 12.21 0.62 -5.23
C SER A 87 10.86 1.25 -4.88
N VAL A 88 10.80 2.15 -3.88
CA VAL A 88 9.59 2.84 -3.46
C VAL A 88 9.12 3.80 -4.55
N GLU A 89 10.03 4.58 -5.14
CA GLU A 89 9.69 5.47 -6.24
C GLU A 89 9.14 4.71 -7.46
N ARG A 90 9.74 3.57 -7.81
CA ARG A 90 9.20 2.69 -8.86
C ARG A 90 7.79 2.20 -8.51
N LYS A 91 7.60 1.68 -7.30
CA LYS A 91 6.30 1.21 -6.82
C LYS A 91 5.25 2.33 -6.81
N LEU A 92 5.62 3.56 -6.45
CA LEU A 92 4.72 4.71 -6.48
C LEU A 92 4.30 5.07 -7.91
N ARG A 93 5.24 5.05 -8.87
CA ARG A 93 4.92 5.27 -10.28
C ARG A 93 4.00 4.18 -10.84
N GLU A 94 4.31 2.92 -10.57
CA GLU A 94 3.47 1.77 -10.96
C GLU A 94 2.07 1.85 -10.32
N ALA A 95 1.98 2.21 -9.03
CA ALA A 95 0.70 2.39 -8.35
C ALA A 95 -0.10 3.55 -8.93
N ALA A 96 0.56 4.65 -9.33
CA ALA A 96 -0.10 5.76 -10.00
C ALA A 96 -0.69 5.33 -11.36
N GLN A 97 0.09 4.62 -12.19
CA GLN A 97 -0.37 4.07 -13.47
C GLN A 97 -1.54 3.10 -13.29
N LYS A 98 -1.41 2.14 -12.35
CA LYS A 98 -2.49 1.19 -12.04
C LYS A 98 -3.78 1.88 -11.58
N ARG A 99 -3.69 2.96 -10.82
CA ARG A 99 -4.86 3.75 -10.40
C ARG A 99 -5.51 4.44 -11.59
N GLU A 100 -4.72 5.03 -12.49
CA GLU A 100 -5.24 5.66 -13.69
C GLU A 100 -5.95 4.65 -14.60
N ASP A 101 -5.33 3.49 -14.83
CA ASP A 101 -5.93 2.38 -15.58
C ASP A 101 -7.23 1.88 -14.92
N MET A 102 -7.24 1.76 -13.59
CA MET A 102 -8.43 1.34 -12.83
C MET A 102 -9.57 2.36 -12.98
N ILE A 103 -9.28 3.66 -12.91
CA ILE A 103 -10.29 4.71 -13.10
C ILE A 103 -10.80 4.72 -14.54
N ALA A 104 -9.91 4.56 -15.53
CA ALA A 104 -10.29 4.49 -16.94
C ALA A 104 -11.24 3.31 -17.21
N ARG A 105 -10.87 2.11 -16.73
CA ARG A 105 -11.72 0.89 -16.83
C ARG A 105 -13.05 1.07 -16.11
N ALA A 106 -13.05 1.60 -14.89
CA ALA A 106 -14.29 1.82 -14.14
C ALA A 106 -15.24 2.80 -14.86
N ARG A 107 -14.70 3.82 -15.54
CA ARG A 107 -15.50 4.74 -16.36
C ARG A 107 -16.05 4.06 -17.61
N GLU A 108 -15.26 3.23 -18.27
CA GLU A 108 -15.70 2.46 -19.43
C GLU A 108 -16.80 1.47 -19.04
N ASP A 109 -16.59 0.71 -17.98
CA ASP A 109 -17.57 -0.24 -17.43
C ASP A 109 -18.86 0.47 -17.02
N ALA A 110 -18.77 1.62 -16.36
CA ALA A 110 -19.93 2.43 -16.00
C ALA A 110 -20.70 2.93 -17.24
N ARG A 111 -19.99 3.32 -18.30
CA ARG A 111 -20.63 3.73 -19.57
C ARG A 111 -21.35 2.56 -20.23
N LEU A 112 -20.69 1.41 -20.34
CA LEU A 112 -21.28 0.20 -20.92
C LEU A 112 -22.49 -0.27 -20.11
N ALA A 113 -22.40 -0.27 -18.78
CA ALA A 113 -23.52 -0.61 -17.90
C ALA A 113 -24.69 0.37 -18.07
N ALA A 114 -24.42 1.67 -18.22
CA ALA A 114 -25.45 2.67 -18.46
C ALA A 114 -26.12 2.50 -19.84
N GLU A 115 -25.36 2.17 -20.88
CA GLU A 115 -25.89 1.87 -22.23
C GLU A 115 -26.76 0.61 -22.20
N GLN A 116 -26.28 -0.46 -21.57
CA GLN A 116 -27.03 -1.71 -21.40
C GLN A 116 -28.32 -1.47 -20.61
N ALA A 117 -28.24 -0.75 -19.48
CA ALA A 117 -29.41 -0.43 -18.67
C ALA A 117 -30.44 0.40 -19.44
N LYS A 118 -30.00 1.35 -20.28
CA LYS A 118 -30.90 2.11 -21.17
C LYS A 118 -31.61 1.20 -22.18
N ALA A 119 -30.87 0.30 -22.83
CA ALA A 119 -31.44 -0.65 -23.79
C ALA A 119 -32.46 -1.58 -23.12
N ASP A 120 -32.16 -2.07 -21.91
CA ASP A 120 -33.05 -2.94 -21.16
C ASP A 120 -34.30 -2.18 -20.66
N LEU A 121 -34.14 -0.94 -20.21
CA LEU A 121 -35.25 -0.06 -19.86
C LEU A 121 -36.18 0.20 -21.06
N GLN A 122 -35.63 0.48 -22.24
CA GLN A 122 -36.43 0.66 -23.46
C GLN A 122 -37.27 -0.57 -23.78
N LYS A 123 -36.66 -1.77 -23.75
CA LYS A 123 -37.37 -3.04 -23.95
C LYS A 123 -38.45 -3.27 -22.89
N MET A 124 -38.16 -2.94 -21.62
CA MET A 124 -39.15 -3.08 -20.55
C MET A 124 -40.32 -2.12 -20.72
N VAL A 125 -40.07 -0.88 -21.13
CA VAL A 125 -41.11 0.11 -21.39
C VAL A 125 -41.97 -0.33 -22.58
N GLU A 126 -41.36 -0.75 -23.69
CA GLU A 126 -42.08 -1.25 -24.86
C GLU A 126 -42.99 -2.44 -24.51
N ARG A 127 -42.46 -3.42 -23.76
CA ARG A 127 -43.25 -4.55 -23.27
C ARG A 127 -44.41 -4.09 -22.37
N ARG A 128 -44.19 -3.12 -21.48
CA ARG A 128 -45.23 -2.59 -20.60
C ARG A 128 -46.33 -1.87 -21.38
N ILE A 129 -45.97 -1.08 -22.38
CA ILE A 129 -46.93 -0.40 -23.26
C ILE A 129 -47.77 -1.45 -23.97
N ARG A 130 -47.14 -2.44 -24.61
CA ARG A 130 -47.87 -3.50 -25.30
C ARG A 130 -48.83 -4.26 -24.38
N THR A 131 -48.39 -4.63 -23.18
CA THR A 131 -49.26 -5.29 -22.20
C THR A 131 -50.42 -4.39 -21.74
N ALA A 132 -50.20 -3.07 -21.62
CA ALA A 132 -51.25 -2.13 -21.31
C ALA A 132 -52.25 -1.99 -22.46
N GLU A 133 -51.79 -1.93 -23.71
CA GLU A 133 -52.64 -1.93 -24.90
C GLU A 133 -53.48 -3.20 -25.00
N GLU A 134 -52.88 -4.37 -24.77
CA GLU A 134 -53.59 -5.65 -24.73
C GLU A 134 -54.67 -5.68 -23.63
N GLN A 135 -54.39 -5.11 -22.44
CA GLN A 135 -55.37 -5.00 -21.36
C GLN A 135 -56.50 -4.01 -21.68
N ILE A 136 -56.18 -2.88 -22.30
CA ILE A 136 -57.18 -1.89 -22.74
C ILE A 136 -58.12 -2.52 -23.77
N ALA A 137 -57.57 -3.18 -24.79
CA ALA A 137 -58.37 -3.86 -25.81
C ALA A 137 -59.31 -4.93 -25.20
N ALA A 138 -58.80 -5.74 -24.26
CA ALA A 138 -59.61 -6.73 -23.55
C ALA A 138 -60.71 -6.08 -22.70
N ALA A 139 -60.43 -4.95 -22.04
CA ALA A 139 -61.40 -4.22 -21.25
C ALA A 139 -62.47 -3.55 -22.13
N GLU A 140 -62.09 -3.01 -23.30
CA GLU A 140 -63.02 -2.46 -24.29
C GLU A 140 -63.97 -3.53 -24.82
N GLU A 141 -63.46 -4.70 -25.19
CA GLU A 141 -64.30 -5.83 -25.64
C GLU A 141 -65.27 -6.28 -24.54
N ALA A 142 -64.80 -6.37 -23.30
CA ALA A 142 -65.64 -6.72 -22.15
C ALA A 142 -66.75 -5.69 -21.91
N ALA A 143 -66.41 -4.39 -21.96
CA ALA A 143 -67.38 -3.31 -21.79
C ALA A 143 -68.42 -3.28 -22.92
N LEU A 144 -68.00 -3.47 -24.17
CA LEU A 144 -68.92 -3.56 -25.32
C LEU A 144 -69.89 -4.74 -25.17
N LYS A 145 -69.39 -5.89 -24.72
CA LYS A 145 -70.22 -7.07 -24.43
C LYS A 145 -71.22 -6.80 -23.32
N GLU A 146 -70.81 -6.12 -22.26
CA GLU A 146 -71.68 -5.74 -21.14
C GLU A 146 -72.79 -4.78 -21.59
N VAL A 147 -72.46 -3.73 -22.34
CA VAL A 147 -73.45 -2.79 -22.92
C VAL A 147 -74.44 -3.53 -23.82
N ARG A 148 -73.97 -4.43 -24.67
CA ARG A 148 -74.83 -5.23 -25.55
C ARG A 148 -75.77 -6.12 -24.74
N ASN A 149 -75.26 -6.80 -23.71
CA ASN A 149 -76.09 -7.64 -22.85
C ASN A 149 -77.16 -6.80 -22.14
N ARG A 150 -76.79 -5.62 -21.64
CA ARG A 150 -77.73 -4.71 -20.98
C ARG A 150 -78.81 -4.20 -21.92
N ALA A 151 -78.46 -3.89 -23.17
CA ALA A 151 -79.42 -3.50 -24.20
C ALA A 151 -80.39 -4.65 -24.53
N VAL A 152 -79.90 -5.89 -24.61
CA VAL A 152 -80.75 -7.09 -24.80
C VAL A 152 -81.70 -7.27 -23.62
N GLU A 153 -81.22 -7.16 -22.38
CA GLU A 153 -82.07 -7.24 -21.19
C GLU A 153 -83.20 -6.21 -21.20
N ILE A 154 -82.88 -4.95 -21.51
CA ILE A 154 -83.86 -3.86 -21.59
C ILE A 154 -84.86 -4.10 -22.72
N ALA A 155 -84.40 -4.54 -23.89
CA ALA A 155 -85.27 -4.83 -25.03
C ALA A 155 -86.22 -5.99 -24.74
N VAL A 156 -85.74 -7.07 -24.10
CA VAL A 156 -86.57 -8.21 -23.68
C VAL A 156 -87.58 -7.78 -22.62
N ALA A 157 -87.17 -6.98 -21.64
CA ALA A 157 -88.07 -6.47 -20.61
C ALA A 157 -89.17 -5.57 -21.20
N ALA A 158 -88.81 -4.67 -22.12
CA ALA A 158 -89.78 -3.81 -22.81
C ALA A 158 -90.73 -4.61 -23.70
N ALA A 159 -90.23 -5.59 -24.44
CA ALA A 159 -91.07 -6.48 -25.24
C ALA A 159 -92.04 -7.29 -24.37
N ALA A 160 -91.57 -7.83 -23.24
CA ALA A 160 -92.43 -8.53 -22.29
C ALA A 160 -93.54 -7.62 -21.73
N GLU A 161 -93.23 -6.35 -21.46
CA GLU A 161 -94.23 -5.38 -20.98
C GLU A 161 -95.27 -5.04 -22.05
N VAL A 162 -94.84 -4.76 -23.29
CA VAL A 162 -95.76 -4.51 -24.41
C VAL A 162 -96.66 -5.72 -24.69
N ILE A 163 -96.10 -6.94 -24.65
CA ILE A 163 -96.90 -8.16 -24.77
C ILE A 163 -97.94 -8.21 -23.65
N ARG A 164 -97.56 -7.94 -22.40
CA ARG A 164 -98.48 -7.95 -21.26
C ARG A 164 -99.62 -6.94 -21.39
N GLU A 165 -99.34 -5.73 -21.88
CA GLU A 165 -100.35 -4.68 -22.09
C GLU A 165 -101.28 -4.95 -23.27
N ARG A 166 -100.78 -5.60 -24.33
CA ARG A 166 -101.52 -5.81 -25.59
C ARG A 166 -102.16 -7.19 -25.72
N MET A 167 -101.81 -8.15 -24.85
CA MET A 167 -102.29 -9.52 -24.95
C MET A 167 -103.77 -9.64 -24.57
N THR A 168 -104.56 -10.16 -25.50
CA THR A 168 -105.98 -10.47 -25.25
C THR A 168 -106.16 -11.95 -24.89
N ALA A 169 -107.30 -12.29 -24.27
CA ALA A 169 -107.63 -13.68 -23.95
C ALA A 169 -107.69 -14.58 -25.21
N LYS A 170 -108.01 -14.01 -26.37
CA LYS A 170 -108.00 -14.72 -27.66
C LYS A 170 -106.58 -15.07 -28.11
N ASP A 171 -105.66 -14.12 -27.98
CA ASP A 171 -104.25 -14.32 -28.37
C ASP A 171 -103.55 -15.35 -27.46
N ALA A 172 -103.84 -15.29 -26.15
CA ALA A 172 -103.31 -16.26 -25.19
C ALA A 172 -103.79 -17.70 -25.48
N ASN A 173 -105.08 -17.89 -25.76
CA ASN A 173 -105.61 -19.21 -26.13
C ASN A 173 -105.04 -19.72 -27.46
N ALA A 174 -104.83 -18.84 -28.45
CA ALA A 174 -104.19 -19.21 -29.71
C ALA A 174 -102.72 -19.65 -29.52
N LEU A 175 -101.96 -18.99 -28.64
CA LEU A 175 -100.59 -19.39 -28.29
C LEU A 175 -100.53 -20.74 -27.58
N ILE A 176 -101.52 -21.05 -26.73
CA ILE A 176 -101.65 -22.35 -26.06
C ILE A 176 -101.86 -23.46 -27.08
N GLU A 177 -102.83 -23.29 -28.00
CA GLU A 177 -103.10 -24.26 -29.07
C GLU A 177 -101.88 -24.48 -29.97
N GLN A 178 -101.19 -23.41 -30.35
CA GLN A 178 -99.97 -23.47 -31.16
C GLN A 178 -98.81 -24.16 -30.42
N SER A 179 -98.70 -23.98 -29.09
CA SER A 179 -97.69 -24.66 -28.27
C SER A 179 -97.99 -26.15 -28.16
N ILE A 180 -99.26 -26.53 -28.00
CA ILE A 180 -99.71 -27.94 -28.02
C ILE A 180 -99.36 -28.60 -29.35
N GLU A 181 -99.63 -27.92 -30.47
CA GLU A 181 -99.30 -28.42 -31.81
C GLU A 181 -97.78 -28.53 -32.04
N THR A 182 -96.99 -27.59 -31.51
CA THR A 182 -95.52 -27.59 -31.65
C THR A 182 -94.88 -28.72 -30.84
N VAL A 183 -95.31 -28.92 -29.60
CA VAL A 183 -94.86 -30.04 -28.76
C VAL A 183 -95.31 -31.37 -29.37
N GLY A 184 -96.53 -31.45 -29.90
CA GLY A 184 -97.01 -32.61 -30.65
C GLY A 184 -96.15 -32.94 -31.89
N ARG A 185 -95.64 -31.93 -32.60
CA ARG A 185 -94.71 -32.10 -33.74
C ARG A 185 -93.29 -32.48 -33.35
N GLN A 186 -92.84 -32.22 -32.13
CA GLN A 186 -91.51 -32.63 -31.65
C GLN A 186 -91.51 -34.03 -31.00
N LEU A 187 -92.69 -34.55 -30.64
CA LEU A 187 -92.87 -35.85 -29.98
C LEU A 187 -93.40 -36.95 -30.92
N HIS A 188 -93.74 -36.62 -32.16
CA HIS A 188 -93.95 -37.56 -33.28
C HIS A 188 -92.75 -37.54 -34.21
#